data_AF-A0A7I0J799-F1
#
_entry.id   AF-A0A7I0J799-F1
#
_cell.length_a   1.000
_cell.length_b   1.000
_cell.length_c   1.000
_cell.angle_alpha   90.00
_cell.angle_beta   90.00
_cell.angle_gamma   90.00
#
_symmetry.space_group_name_H-M   'P 1'
#
loop_
_entity.id
_entity.type
_entity.pdbx_description
1 polymer ?
#
loop_
_entity_poly.entity_id
_entity_poly.type
_entity_poly.pdbx_seq_one_letter_code
_entity_poly.pdbx_strand_id
1 'polypeptide(L)' 'MAEMLVGGLASMPSQLRTAARFVLEHPADVALMSMREQGRKARVSHTTMVRLAAWLGL' A
#
# COMPACT_ATOMS: atom_id res chain seq x y z
N MET A 1 3.19 10.47 -3.65
CA MET A 1 2.72 9.10 -3.32
C MET A 1 1.21 8.95 -3.50
N ALA A 2 0.38 9.78 -2.85
CA ALA A 2 -1.09 9.68 -2.94
C ALA A 2 -1.63 9.79 -4.39
N GLU A 3 -1.15 10.75 -5.18
CA GLU A 3 -1.60 10.91 -6.58
C GLU A 3 -1.30 9.68 -7.45
N MET A 4 -0.14 9.04 -7.27
CA MET A 4 0.23 7.81 -8.00
C MET A 4 -0.69 6.63 -7.64
N LEU A 5 -1.05 6.52 -6.35
CA LEU A 5 -1.95 5.47 -5.87
C LEU A 5 -3.37 5.65 -6.42
N VAL A 6 -3.87 6.89 -6.48
CA VAL A 6 -5.20 7.19 -7.02
C VAL A 6 -5.27 6.91 -8.51
N GLY A 7 -4.28 7.34 -9.30
CA GLY A 7 -4.25 7.09 -10.74
C GLY A 7 -4.14 5.61 -11.13
N GLY A 8 -3.52 4.79 -10.27
CA GLY A 8 -3.30 3.36 -10.50
C GLY A 8 -4.36 2.41 -9.94
N LEU A 9 -5.25 2.89 -9.07
CA LEU A 9 -6.07 2.02 -8.23
C LEU A 9 -6.95 1.06 -9.06
N ALA A 10 -7.50 1.53 -10.18
CA ALA A 10 -8.38 0.74 -11.04
C ALA A 10 -7.66 -0.47 -11.67
N SER A 11 -6.37 -0.35 -12.00
CA SER A 11 -5.60 -1.40 -12.68
C SER A 11 -4.86 -2.35 -11.73
N MET A 12 -4.74 -2.00 -10.45
CA MET A 12 -4.06 -2.84 -9.46
C MET A 12 -4.80 -4.16 -9.18
N PRO A 13 -4.10 -5.30 -9.01
CA PRO A 13 -4.66 -6.51 -8.41
C PRO A 13 -5.35 -6.25 -7.07
N SER A 14 -6.34 -7.08 -6.71
CA SER A 14 -7.19 -6.86 -5.51
C SER A 14 -6.43 -6.60 -4.22
N GLN A 15 -5.39 -7.40 -3.93
CA GLN A 15 -4.57 -7.20 -2.73
C GLN A 15 -3.75 -5.90 -2.76
N LEU A 16 -3.26 -5.50 -3.94
CA LEU A 16 -2.53 -4.24 -4.11
C LEU A 16 -3.46 -3.03 -3.94
N ARG A 17 -4.71 -3.13 -4.41
CA ARG A 17 -5.74 -2.12 -4.11
C ARG A 17 -6.01 -1.99 -2.61
N THR A 18 -6.12 -3.09 -1.88
CA THR A 18 -6.35 -3.04 -0.43
C THR A 18 -5.19 -2.37 0.29
N ALA A 19 -3.95 -2.73 -0.06
CA ALA A 19 -2.76 -2.08 0.46
C ALA A 19 -2.72 -0.57 0.11
N ALA A 20 -3.01 -0.22 -1.14
CA ALA A 20 -3.05 1.15 -1.62
C ALA A 20 -4.07 2.01 -0.87
N ARG A 21 -5.28 1.49 -0.63
CA ARG A 21 -6.32 2.18 0.16
C ARG A 21 -5.86 2.44 1.59
N PHE A 22 -5.26 1.46 2.25
CA PHE A 22 -4.70 1.66 3.58
C PHE A 22 -3.64 2.78 3.61
N VAL A 23 -2.77 2.85 2.60
CA VAL A 23 -1.77 3.93 2.48
C VAL A 23 -2.42 5.31 2.28
N LEU A 24 -3.50 5.37 1.50
CA LEU A 24 -4.26 6.61 1.27
C LEU A 24 -5.04 7.07 2.50
N GLU A 25 -5.55 6.13 3.30
CA GLU A 25 -6.30 6.40 4.53
C GLU A 25 -5.39 6.85 5.68
N HIS A 26 -4.15 6.34 5.74
CA HIS A 26 -3.23 6.54 6.85
C HIS A 26 -1.79 6.92 6.41
N PRO A 27 -1.60 7.99 5.61
CA PRO A 27 -0.32 8.27 4.96
C PRO A 27 0.83 8.61 5.94
N ALA A 28 0.56 9.33 7.02
CA ALA A 28 1.57 9.69 8.02
C ALA A 28 2.02 8.48 8.84
N ASP A 29 1.05 7.69 9.28
CA ASP A 29 1.22 6.45 10.05
C ASP A 29 2.05 5.42 9.29
N VAL A 30 1.76 5.22 8.00
CA VAL A 30 2.47 4.28 7.12
C VAL A 30 3.97 4.59 7.06
N ALA A 31 4.36 5.87 7.02
CA ALA A 31 5.76 6.27 7.00
C ALA A 31 6.53 5.90 8.28
N LEU A 32 5.82 5.67 9.39
CA LEU A 32 6.39 5.32 10.69
C LEU A 32 6.34 3.81 10.98
N MET A 33 5.66 3.02 10.15
CA MET A 33 5.43 1.60 10.36
C MET A 33 6.32 0.74 9.47
N SER A 34 6.78 -0.39 10.00
CA SER A 34 7.42 -1.42 9.16
C SER A 34 6.42 -2.01 8.16
N MET A 35 6.89 -2.52 7.02
CA MET A 35 6.03 -3.21 6.04
C MET A 35 5.25 -4.38 6.63
N ARG A 36 5.79 -5.04 7.67
CA ARG A 36 5.12 -6.11 8.42
C ARG A 36 3.94 -5.58 9.21
N GLU A 37 4.12 -4.46 9.90
CA GLU A 37 3.06 -3.82 10.66
C GLU A 37 1.97 -3.27 9.74
N GLN A 38 2.37 -2.60 8.65
CA GLN A 38 1.45 -2.10 7.64
C GLN A 38 0.59 -3.23 7.06
N GLY A 39 1.19 -4.36 6.66
CA GLY A 39 0.45 -5.52 6.15
C GLY A 39 -0.56 -6.06 7.17
N ARG A 40 -0.16 -6.18 8.44
CA ARG A 40 -1.07 -6.61 9.52
C ARG A 40 -2.27 -5.67 9.66
N LYS A 41 -2.06 -4.35 9.67
CA LYS A 41 -3.14 -3.35 9.80
C LYS A 41 -4.03 -3.29 8.55
N ALA A 42 -3.44 -3.38 7.36
CA ALA A 42 -4.14 -3.43 6.08
C ALA A 42 -4.81 -4.79 5.78
N ARG A 43 -4.64 -5.79 6.65
CA ARG A 43 -5.13 -7.17 6.48
C ARG A 43 -4.65 -7.83 5.17
N VAL A 44 -3.40 -7.58 4.81
CA VAL A 44 -2.68 -8.22 3.69
C VAL A 44 -1.33 -8.76 4.15
N SER A 45 -0.65 -9.55 3.33
CA SER A 45 0.72 -9.96 3.66
C SER A 45 1.69 -8.77 3.61
N HIS A 46 2.76 -8.83 4.40
CA HIS A 46 3.84 -7.85 4.31
C HIS A 46 4.49 -7.81 2.90
N THR A 47 4.53 -8.96 2.21
CA THR A 47 5.00 -9.05 0.83
C THR A 47 4.11 -8.29 -0.14
N THR A 48 2.80 -8.19 0.11
CA THR A 48 1.89 -7.33 -0.68
C THR A 48 2.27 -5.85 -0.53
N MET A 49 2.66 -5.40 0.67
CA MET A 49 3.18 -4.03 0.85
C MET A 49 4.47 -3.81 0.07
N VAL A 50 5.41 -4.77 0.11
CA VAL A 50 6.67 -4.67 -0.67
C VAL A 50 6.38 -4.61 -2.18
N ARG A 51 5.45 -5.43 -2.66
CA ARG A 51 5.01 -5.41 -4.06
C ARG A 51 4.32 -4.11 -4.43
N LEU A 52 3.60 -3.46 -3.51
CA LEU A 52 3.02 -2.15 -3.74
C LEU A 52 4.12 -1.09 -3.91
N ALA A 53 5.15 -1.10 -3.06
CA ALA A 53 6.31 -0.21 -3.20
C ALA A 53 6.98 -0.39 -4.58
N ALA A 54 7.29 -1.64 -4.95
CA ALA A 54 7.84 -1.95 -6.26
C ALA A 54 6.92 -1.53 -7.42
N TRP A 55 5.60 -1.69 -7.28
CA TRP A 55 4.61 -1.24 -8.28
C TRP A 55 4.61 0.28 -8.45
N LEU A 56 4.91 1.03 -7.39
CA LEU A 56 5.08 2.49 -7.39
C LEU A 56 6.48 2.95 -7.80
N GLY A 57 7.41 2.02 -8.09
CA GLY A 57 8.79 2.34 -8.44
C GLY A 57 9.68 2.77 -7.26
N LEU A 58 9.37 2.29 -6.05
CA LEU A 58 10.13 2.53 -4.81
C LEU A 58 10.95 1.31 -4.38
#